data_AF-A0A7K3Y395-F1
#
_entry.id   AF-A0A7K3Y395-F1
#
_cell.length_a   1.000
_cell.length_b   1.000
_cell.length_c   1.000
_cell.angle_alpha   90.00
_cell.angle_beta   90.00
_cell.angle_gamma   90.00
#
_symmetry.space_group_name_H-M   'P 1'
#
loop_
_entity.id
_entity.type
_entity.pdbx_description
1 polymer ?
#
loop_
_entity_poly.entity_id
_entity_poly.type
_entity_poly.pdbx_seq_one_letter_code
_entity_poly.pdbx_strand_id
1 'polypeptide(L)' 'MSMKVVVLGAGAVGLTVAAKLSRVADVHAVARKRHADAVRERGFLMTGIWGEGTYHFSCSGDLPDTWRDADYY' A
#
# COMPACT_ATOMS: atom_id res chain seq x y z
N MET A 1 4.64 -6.93 18.24
CA MET A 1 4.14 -7.29 16.90
C MET A 1 3.71 -6.00 16.24
N SER A 2 4.24 -5.71 15.04
CA SER A 2 3.72 -4.63 14.21
C SER A 2 2.44 -5.13 13.54
N MET A 3 1.41 -4.30 13.50
CA MET A 3 0.08 -4.62 12.96
C MET A 3 0.20 -4.77 11.43
N LYS A 4 -0.39 -5.82 10.84
CA LYS A 4 -0.36 -6.09 9.38
C LYS A 4 -1.68 -5.70 8.75
N VAL A 5 -1.64 -4.80 7.77
CA VAL A 5 -2.82 -4.32 7.05
C VAL A 5 -2.67 -4.60 5.56
N VAL A 6 -3.67 -5.27 4.99
CA VAL A 6 -3.82 -5.43 3.55
C VAL A 6 -4.81 -4.38 3.06
N VAL A 7 -4.54 -3.79 1.89
CA VAL A 7 -5.47 -2.89 1.20
C VAL A 7 -5.80 -3.50 -0.16
N LEU A 8 -6.99 -4.11 -0.28
CA LEU A 8 -7.44 -4.75 -1.51
C LEU A 8 -8.06 -3.75 -2.50
N GLY A 9 -7.72 -3.88 -3.79
CA GLY A 9 -8.26 -3.00 -4.84
C GLY A 9 -7.74 -1.56 -4.76
N ALA A 10 -6.45 -1.41 -4.44
CA ALA A 10 -5.82 -0.12 -4.20
C ALA A 10 -5.73 0.75 -5.47
N GLY A 11 -6.72 1.66 -5.61
CA GLY A 11 -6.72 2.80 -6.53
C GLY A 11 -6.36 4.10 -5.80
N ALA A 12 -6.98 5.22 -6.19
CA ALA A 12 -6.73 6.52 -5.58
C ALA A 12 -6.90 6.50 -4.04
N VAL A 13 -8.04 6.01 -3.55
CA VAL A 13 -8.30 5.94 -2.11
C VAL A 13 -7.39 4.93 -1.43
N GLY A 14 -7.31 3.70 -1.94
CA GLY A 14 -6.57 2.62 -1.31
C GLY A 14 -5.07 2.89 -1.22
N LEU A 15 -4.44 3.43 -2.27
CA LEU A 15 -3.01 3.76 -2.23
C LEU A 15 -2.72 4.94 -1.27
N THR A 16 -3.61 5.91 -1.19
CA THR A 16 -3.51 7.01 -0.22
C THR A 16 -3.62 6.51 1.22
N VAL A 17 -4.57 5.61 1.51
CA VAL A 17 -4.70 4.98 2.83
C VAL A 17 -3.48 4.11 3.15
N ALA A 18 -3.03 3.30 2.19
CA ALA A 18 -1.84 2.46 2.34
C ALA A 18 -0.60 3.29 2.70
N ALA A 19 -0.40 4.42 2.02
CA ALA A 19 0.69 5.36 2.28
C ALA A 19 0.66 5.97 3.70
N LYS A 20 -0.52 6.21 4.26
CA LYS A 20 -0.66 6.73 5.63
C LYS A 20 -0.45 5.66 6.68
N LEU A 21 -1.05 4.50 6.48
CA LEU A 21 -0.91 3.37 7.39
C LEU A 21 0.52 2.84 7.42
N SER A 22 1.25 2.89 6.30
CA SER A 22 2.64 2.40 6.24
C SER A 22 3.62 3.17 7.13
N ARG A 23 3.19 4.30 7.72
CA ARG A 23 3.98 5.05 8.70
C ARG A 23 3.90 4.47 10.11
N VAL A 24 2.90 3.63 10.38
CA VAL A 24 2.57 3.14 11.73
C VAL A 24 2.27 1.63 11.79
N ALA A 25 2.21 0.96 10.63
CA ALA A 25 1.88 -0.45 10.48
C ALA A 25 2.60 -1.06 9.26
N ASP A 26 2.70 -2.37 9.22
CA ASP A 26 3.16 -3.10 8.03
C ASP A 26 2.01 -3.17 7.03
N VAL A 27 2.21 -2.61 5.83
CA VAL A 27 1.14 -2.49 4.83
C VAL A 27 1.49 -3.21 3.54
N HIS A 28 0.50 -3.93 3.00
CA HIS A 28 0.52 -4.47 1.65
C HIS A 28 -0.69 -4.02 0.85
N ALA A 29 -0.45 -3.31 -0.26
CA ALA A 29 -1.49 -2.90 -1.18
C ALA A 29 -1.59 -3.85 -2.37
N VAL A 30 -2.80 -4.31 -2.68
CA VAL A 30 -3.08 -5.06 -3.92
C VAL A 30 -3.66 -4.10 -4.95
N ALA A 31 -2.88 -3.80 -5.99
CA ALA A 31 -3.25 -2.85 -7.04
C ALA A 31 -3.15 -3.49 -8.42
N ARG A 32 -3.73 -2.88 -9.45
CA ARG A 32 -3.51 -3.34 -10.83
C ARG A 32 -2.00 -3.30 -11.14
N LYS A 33 -1.50 -4.30 -11.90
CA LYS A 33 -0.08 -4.46 -12.25
C LYS A 33 0.64 -3.15 -12.59
N ARG A 34 0.05 -2.31 -13.46
CA ARG A 34 0.63 -1.01 -13.85
C ARG A 34 0.93 -0.08 -12.66
N HIS A 35 0.08 -0.08 -11.64
CA HIS A 35 0.22 0.76 -10.45
C HIS A 35 1.18 0.11 -9.45
N ALA A 36 1.06 -1.22 -9.25
CA ALA A 36 1.96 -1.95 -8.38
C ALA A 36 3.42 -1.87 -8.84
N ASP A 37 3.69 -2.02 -10.15
CA ASP A 37 5.03 -1.89 -10.71
C ASP A 37 5.58 -0.46 -10.50
N ALA A 38 4.77 0.58 -10.78
CA ALA A 38 5.18 1.96 -10.57
C ALA A 38 5.51 2.27 -9.08
N VAL A 39 4.68 1.79 -8.15
CA VAL A 39 4.89 1.96 -6.70
C VAL A 39 6.15 1.21 -6.25
N ARG A 40 6.37 -0.01 -6.75
CA ARG A 40 7.56 -0.80 -6.41
C ARG A 40 8.85 -0.18 -6.94
N GLU A 41 8.82 0.42 -8.13
CA GLU A 41 9.99 1.05 -8.75
C GLU A 41 10.33 2.42 -8.15
N ARG A 42 9.32 3.24 -7.84
CA ARG A 42 9.50 4.67 -7.54
C ARG A 42 8.90 5.13 -6.21
N GLY A 43 8.25 4.24 -5.47
CA GLY A 43 7.36 4.61 -4.37
C GLY A 43 6.04 5.23 -4.88
N PHE A 44 5.11 5.43 -3.95
CA PHE A 44 3.84 6.12 -4.21
C PHE A 44 3.99 7.61 -3.94
N LEU A 45 4.00 8.41 -5.01
CA LEU A 45 3.95 9.87 -4.90
C LEU A 45 2.52 10.31 -4.55
N MET A 46 2.38 11.08 -3.48
CA MET A 46 1.13 11.68 -3.03
C MET A 46 1.28 13.19 -2.95
N THR A 47 0.29 13.90 -3.47
CA THR A 47 0.16 15.35 -3.39
C THR A 47 -1.27 15.72 -3.03
N GLY A 48 -1.47 16.90 -2.41
CA GLY A 48 -2.79 17.44 -2.08
C GLY A 48 -3.19 17.25 -0.62
N ILE A 49 -4.51 17.26 -0.33
CA ILE A 49 -5.04 17.39 1.05
C ILE A 49 -4.66 16.23 1.98
N TRP A 50 -4.40 15.05 1.41
CA TRP A 50 -3.94 13.89 2.18
C TRP A 50 -2.46 14.00 2.53
N GLY A 51 -1.72 14.91 1.92
CA GLY A 51 -0.33 15.23 2.22
C GLY A 51 0.55 15.22 0.99
N GLU A 52 1.81 15.55 1.22
CA GLU A 52 2.86 15.66 0.22
C GLU A 52 3.93 14.58 0.49
N GLY A 53 4.50 13.98 -0.56
CA GLY A 53 5.72 13.16 -0.48
C GLY A 53 5.62 11.81 -1.17
N THR A 54 6.73 11.05 -1.11
CA THR A 54 6.84 9.70 -1.68
C THR A 54 6.88 8.66 -0.57
N TYR A 55 5.98 7.69 -0.64
CA TYR A 55 5.77 6.68 0.39
C TYR A 55 6.16 5.30 -0.15
N HIS A 56 6.86 4.52 0.68
CA HIS A 56 7.31 3.17 0.31
C HIS A 56 6.59 2.14 1.19
N PHE A 57 5.93 1.19 0.56
CA PHE A 57 5.21 0.09 1.18
C PHE A 57 5.13 -1.09 0.21
N SER A 58 4.78 -2.28 0.72
CA SER A 58 4.65 -3.48 -0.11
C SER A 58 3.46 -3.34 -1.07
N CYS A 59 3.64 -3.66 -2.35
CA CYS A 59 2.57 -3.51 -3.35
C CYS A 59 2.74 -4.54 -4.48
N SER A 60 1.70 -5.31 -4.80
CA SER A 60 1.70 -6.27 -5.91
C SER A 60 0.33 -6.41 -6.59
N GLY A 61 0.32 -7.14 -7.72
CA GLY A 61 -0.90 -7.46 -8.47
C GLY A 61 -1.85 -8.41 -7.76
N ASP A 62 -1.29 -9.28 -6.92
CA ASP A 62 -1.98 -10.31 -6.15
C ASP A 62 -1.54 -10.21 -4.69
N LEU A 63 -2.33 -10.79 -3.78
CA LEU A 63 -1.98 -10.89 -2.37
C LEU A 63 -0.97 -12.04 -2.14
N PRO A 64 0.26 -11.77 -1.65
CA PRO A 64 1.22 -12.81 -1.36
C PRO A 64 0.78 -13.65 -0.16
N ASP A 65 1.15 -14.93 -0.15
CA ASP A 65 0.76 -15.86 0.93
C ASP A 65 1.24 -15.40 2.32
N THR A 66 2.37 -14.70 2.38
CA THR A 66 2.93 -14.11 3.62
C THR A 66 2.09 -12.99 4.24
N TRP A 67 1.01 -12.57 3.57
CA TRP A 67 0.08 -11.54 4.03
C TRP A 67 -1.34 -12.08 4.29
N ARG A 68 -1.56 -13.40 4.18
CA ARG A 68 -2.87 -14.03 4.46
C ARG A 68 -3.22 -14.09 5.95
N ASP A 69 -2.26 -13.81 6.81
CA ASP A 69 -2.41 -13.69 8.26
C ASP A 69 -2.55 -12.23 8.71
N ALA A 70 -2.87 -11.30 7.79
CA ALA A 70 -3.04 -9.89 8.13
C ALA A 70 -4.17 -9.68 9.15
N ASP A 71 -3.96 -8.71 10.04
CA ASP A 71 -4.92 -8.33 11.07
C ASP A 71 -6.15 -7.62 10.45
N TYR A 72 -5.95 -6.91 9.32
CA TYR A 72 -6.98 -6.16 8.60
C TYR A 72 -6.82 -6.30 7.08
N TYR A 73 -7.92 -6.20 6.35
CA TYR A 73 -8.05 -6.33 4.89
C TYR A 73 -8.83 -5.18 4.25
#